data_AF-A0A2V9N3U3-F1
#
_entry.id   AF-A0A2V9N3U3-F1
#
_cell.length_a   1.000
_cell.length_b   1.000
_cell.length_c   1.000
_cell.angle_alpha   90.00
_cell.angle_beta   90.00
_cell.angle_gamma   90.00
#
_symmetry.space_group_name_H-M   'P 1'
#
loop_
_entity.id
_entity.type
_entity.pdbx_description
1 polymer ?
#
loop_
_entity_poly.entity_id
_entity_poly.type
_entity_poly.pdbx_seq_one_letter_code
_entity_poly.pdbx_strand_id
1 'polypeptide(L)'
;MLAVSAALCGDHSAIHLTIRGTEMPADLLVNELTLLLAQEGDRYRRAKAVAEAIRASGPYRWTGIYDVDLRNGIVSNIAWSGAGAPAHPTFPITSGLTSRAIVTKKAVNVGDVTTDPDYLTALASTRSEIIIPVLDDVGNCVLGTIDIESDRTDAFDSATQERLEACANALRAFWIR
;
A
#
# COMPACT_ATOMS: atom_id res chain seq x y z
N MET A 1 -30.00 -13.89 -2.09
CA MET A 1 -29.42 -15.11 -2.69
C MET A 1 -28.18 -14.68 -3.45
N LEU A 2 -27.05 -14.53 -2.76
CA LEU A 2 -25.77 -14.14 -3.39
C LEU A 2 -25.16 -15.38 -4.06
N ALA A 3 -24.80 -15.26 -5.33
CA ALA A 3 -24.09 -16.30 -6.06
C ALA A 3 -22.59 -16.24 -5.70
N VAL A 4 -22.11 -17.21 -4.94
CA VAL A 4 -20.68 -17.46 -4.72
C VAL A 4 -20.18 -18.25 -5.93
N SER A 5 -19.30 -17.68 -6.75
CA SER A 5 -18.62 -18.41 -7.82
C SER A 5 -17.17 -18.63 -7.40
N ALA A 6 -16.85 -19.88 -7.05
CA ALA A 6 -15.49 -20.33 -6.80
C ALA A 6 -14.83 -20.66 -8.15
N ALA A 7 -13.83 -19.89 -8.55
CA ALA A 7 -12.96 -20.27 -9.66
C ALA A 7 -11.90 -21.25 -9.13
N LEU A 8 -12.10 -22.54 -9.39
CA LEU A 8 -11.10 -23.57 -9.14
C LEU A 8 -10.15 -23.60 -10.35
N CYS A 9 -8.92 -23.08 -10.18
CA CYS A 9 -7.79 -23.43 -11.04
C CYS A 9 -6.68 -23.94 -10.12
N GLY A 10 -6.25 -25.17 -10.35
CA GLY A 10 -5.34 -25.91 -9.47
C GLY A 10 -3.92 -25.36 -9.52
N ASP A 11 -3.47 -24.84 -8.39
CA ASP A 11 -2.25 -25.24 -7.68
C ASP A 11 -2.23 -24.46 -6.36
N HIS A 12 -1.73 -25.07 -5.29
CA HIS A 12 -1.79 -24.59 -3.88
C HIS A 12 -1.81 -23.06 -3.71
N SER A 13 -3.01 -22.48 -3.64
CA SER A 13 -3.22 -21.03 -3.47
C SER A 13 -4.39 -20.83 -2.52
N ALA A 14 -4.20 -19.96 -1.53
CA ALA A 14 -5.25 -19.56 -0.61
C ALA A 14 -6.51 -19.13 -1.38
N ILE A 15 -7.67 -19.51 -0.85
CA ILE A 15 -8.98 -19.24 -1.43
C ILE A 15 -9.24 -17.73 -1.29
N HIS A 16 -8.88 -16.92 -2.29
CA HIS A 16 -9.17 -15.49 -2.31
C HIS A 16 -10.66 -15.29 -2.63
N LEU A 17 -11.49 -15.25 -1.60
CA LEU A 17 -12.93 -15.00 -1.73
C LEU A 17 -13.16 -13.49 -1.89
N THR A 18 -12.86 -12.92 -3.07
CA THR A 18 -13.27 -11.55 -3.37
C THR A 18 -14.77 -11.54 -3.67
N ILE A 19 -15.59 -11.07 -2.74
CA ILE A 19 -16.96 -10.66 -3.06
C ILE A 19 -16.82 -9.44 -3.98
N ARG A 20 -17.19 -9.59 -5.25
CA ARG A 20 -17.13 -8.49 -6.23
C ARG A 20 -17.86 -7.26 -5.68
N GLY A 21 -17.11 -6.20 -5.37
CA GLY A 21 -17.63 -4.88 -5.02
C GLY A 21 -17.50 -4.44 -3.56
N THR A 22 -16.96 -5.27 -2.66
CA THR A 22 -16.74 -4.87 -1.26
C THR A 22 -15.28 -5.07 -0.87
N GLU A 23 -14.69 -4.07 -0.20
CA GLU A 23 -13.35 -4.20 0.35
C GLU A 23 -13.26 -5.31 1.40
N MET A 24 -12.15 -6.03 1.43
CA MET A 24 -11.91 -7.09 2.42
C MET A 24 -11.85 -6.48 3.83
N PRO A 25 -12.53 -7.06 4.84
CA PRO A 25 -12.44 -6.61 6.23
C PRO A 25 -10.99 -6.46 6.74
N ALA A 26 -10.77 -5.47 7.61
CA ALA A 26 -9.43 -5.11 8.09
C ALA A 26 -8.70 -6.28 8.77
N ASP A 27 -9.43 -7.03 9.61
CA ASP A 27 -8.92 -8.16 10.37
C ASP A 27 -8.45 -9.31 9.47
N LEU A 28 -9.20 -9.61 8.41
CA LEU A 28 -8.81 -10.62 7.44
C LEU A 28 -7.56 -10.22 6.66
N LEU A 29 -7.50 -8.98 6.19
CA LEU A 29 -6.33 -8.46 5.48
C LEU A 29 -5.10 -8.43 6.37
N VAL A 30 -5.22 -7.92 7.59
CA VAL A 30 -4.12 -7.87 8.57
C VAL A 30 -3.60 -9.28 8.88
N ASN A 31 -4.50 -10.26 9.03
CA ASN A 31 -4.11 -11.65 9.26
C ASN A 31 -3.36 -12.22 8.05
N GLU A 32 -3.85 -11.99 6.83
CA GLU A 32 -3.17 -12.40 5.60
C GLU A 32 -1.77 -11.79 5.48
N LEU A 33 -1.64 -10.47 5.69
CA LEU A 33 -0.35 -9.78 5.66
C LEU A 33 0.61 -10.34 6.70
N THR A 34 0.13 -10.62 7.91
CA THR A 34 0.95 -11.21 8.98
C THR A 34 1.50 -12.58 8.58
N LEU A 35 0.69 -13.41 7.93
CA LEU A 35 1.12 -14.71 7.42
C LEU A 35 2.15 -14.56 6.30
N LEU A 36 1.96 -13.62 5.37
CA LEU A 36 2.91 -13.33 4.30
C LEU A 36 4.28 -12.87 4.83
N LEU A 37 4.29 -12.06 5.89
CA LEU A 37 5.53 -11.62 6.54
C LEU A 37 6.25 -12.74 7.31
N ALA A 38 5.54 -13.79 7.71
CA ALA A 38 6.10 -14.95 8.39
C ALA A 38 6.74 -15.96 7.45
N GLN A 39 6.47 -15.87 6.13
CA GLN A 39 7.05 -16.78 5.14
C GLN A 39 8.54 -16.52 4.93
N GLU A 40 9.27 -17.61 4.66
CA GLU A 40 10.65 -17.54 4.19
C GLU A 40 10.73 -16.98 2.77
N GLY A 41 11.77 -16.21 2.47
CA GLY A 41 11.97 -15.61 1.15
C GLY A 41 12.90 -14.41 1.20
N ASP A 42 13.25 -13.90 0.03
CA ASP A 42 13.93 -12.60 -0.05
C ASP A 42 12.95 -11.45 0.25
N ARG A 43 13.52 -10.28 0.58
CA ARG A 43 12.78 -9.07 0.94
C ARG A 43 11.81 -8.63 -0.17
N TYR A 44 12.23 -8.76 -1.43
CA TYR A 44 11.42 -8.39 -2.59
C TYR A 44 10.17 -9.26 -2.72
N ARG A 45 10.30 -10.59 -2.63
CA ARG A 45 9.17 -11.53 -2.71
C ARG A 45 8.12 -11.26 -1.63
N ARG A 46 8.55 -11.02 -0.40
CA ARG A 46 7.63 -10.65 0.70
C ARG A 46 6.92 -9.32 0.42
N ALA A 47 7.66 -8.28 0.03
CA ALA A 47 7.06 -6.98 -0.29
C ALA A 47 6.09 -7.07 -1.49
N LYS A 48 6.43 -7.89 -2.49
CA LYS A 48 5.59 -8.13 -3.67
C LYS A 48 4.27 -8.79 -3.28
N ALA A 49 4.31 -9.83 -2.45
CA ALA A 49 3.11 -10.50 -1.96
C ALA A 49 2.22 -9.55 -1.13
N VAL A 50 2.83 -8.71 -0.29
CA VAL A 50 2.11 -7.67 0.46
C VAL A 50 1.42 -6.68 -0.47
N ALA A 51 2.12 -6.17 -1.49
CA ALA A 51 1.54 -5.23 -2.46
C ALA A 51 0.38 -5.85 -3.24
N GLU A 52 0.49 -7.13 -3.60
CA GLU A 52 -0.57 -7.89 -4.28
C GLU A 52 -1.80 -8.08 -3.39
N ALA A 53 -1.60 -8.50 -2.13
CA ALA A 53 -2.69 -8.71 -1.17
C ALA A 53 -3.47 -7.41 -0.89
N ILE A 54 -2.76 -6.30 -0.63
CA ILE A 54 -3.39 -4.99 -0.41
C ILE A 54 -4.17 -4.56 -1.65
N ARG A 55 -3.56 -4.64 -2.84
CA ARG A 55 -4.24 -4.26 -4.09
C ARG A 55 -5.48 -5.11 -4.34
N ALA A 56 -5.41 -6.41 -4.08
CA ALA A 56 -6.52 -7.34 -4.28
C ALA A 56 -7.62 -7.23 -3.21
N SER A 57 -7.39 -6.46 -2.14
CA SER A 57 -8.32 -6.26 -1.03
C SER A 57 -9.40 -5.21 -1.30
N GLY A 58 -9.26 -4.41 -2.36
CA GLY A 58 -10.17 -3.32 -2.69
C GLY A 58 -10.09 -2.93 -4.17
N PRO A 59 -10.84 -1.92 -4.62
CA PRO A 59 -10.83 -1.45 -6.00
C PRO A 59 -9.60 -0.56 -6.29
N TYR A 60 -8.42 -0.99 -5.86
CA TYR A 60 -7.17 -0.25 -6.03
C TYR A 60 -6.51 -0.63 -7.33
N ARG A 61 -6.04 0.36 -8.09
CA ARG A 61 -5.42 0.07 -9.40
C ARG A 61 -3.93 -0.22 -9.26
N TRP A 62 -3.28 0.38 -8.28
CA TRP A 62 -1.85 0.26 -8.02
C TRP A 62 -1.55 0.32 -6.52
N THR A 63 -0.58 -0.46 -6.06
CA THR A 63 -0.07 -0.43 -4.68
C THR A 63 1.45 -0.59 -4.69
N GLY A 64 2.16 0.24 -3.94
CA GLY A 64 3.60 0.21 -3.77
C GLY A 64 4.03 0.13 -2.32
N ILE A 65 5.14 -0.56 -2.07
CA ILE A 65 5.79 -0.66 -0.76
C ILE A 65 7.17 -0.02 -0.87
N TYR A 66 7.43 0.99 -0.05
CA TYR A 66 8.65 1.79 -0.12
C TYR A 66 9.45 1.76 1.17
N ASP A 67 10.77 1.69 1.06
CA ASP A 67 11.73 1.98 2.14
C ASP A 67 11.85 3.51 2.30
N VAL A 68 11.89 3.98 3.55
CA VAL A 68 12.24 5.37 3.89
C VAL A 68 13.58 5.39 4.61
N ASP A 69 14.62 5.83 3.91
CA ASP A 69 15.96 6.00 4.46
C ASP A 69 16.16 7.47 4.89
N LEU A 70 15.82 7.75 6.15
CA LEU A 70 16.00 9.08 6.74
C LEU A 70 17.47 9.50 6.83
N ARG A 71 18.40 8.55 6.87
CA ARG A 71 19.83 8.83 6.99
C ARG A 71 20.40 9.36 5.68
N ASN A 72 20.03 8.73 4.57
CA ASN A 72 20.49 9.13 3.24
C ASN A 72 19.52 10.09 2.54
N GLY A 73 18.34 10.33 3.12
CA GLY A 73 17.34 11.25 2.58
C GLY A 73 16.63 10.72 1.34
N ILE A 74 16.46 9.40 1.25
CA ILE A 74 15.94 8.72 0.06
C ILE A 74 14.73 7.84 0.40
N VAL A 75 13.76 7.82 -0.51
CA VAL A 75 12.66 6.87 -0.57
C VAL A 75 12.88 5.93 -1.76
N SER A 76 12.72 4.62 -1.56
CA SER A 76 12.97 3.61 -2.60
C SER A 76 11.85 2.58 -2.65
N ASN A 77 11.30 2.33 -3.84
CA ASN A 77 10.32 1.27 -4.05
C ASN A 77 10.99 -0.10 -3.88
N ILE A 78 10.41 -0.93 -3.02
CA ILE A 78 10.85 -2.31 -2.81
C ILE A 78 10.11 -3.21 -3.79
N ALA A 79 8.78 -3.07 -3.85
CA ALA A 79 7.92 -3.80 -4.76
C ALA A 79 6.61 -3.04 -4.99
N TRP A 80 5.87 -3.48 -6.00
CA TRP A 80 4.57 -2.92 -6.36
C TRP A 80 3.64 -3.98 -6.98
N SER A 81 2.35 -3.69 -7.04
CA SER A 81 1.34 -4.44 -7.82
C SER A 81 0.47 -3.46 -8.60
N GLY A 82 0.17 -3.71 -9.88
CA GLY A 82 -0.58 -2.78 -10.73
C GLY A 82 -0.20 -2.82 -12.20
N ALA A 83 -0.50 -1.74 -12.93
CA ALA A 83 -0.33 -1.67 -14.39
C ALA A 83 1.14 -1.57 -14.86
N GLY A 84 2.07 -1.18 -13.99
CA GLY A 84 3.48 -1.01 -14.34
C GLY A 84 4.33 -0.55 -13.16
N ALA A 85 5.64 -0.44 -13.42
CA ALA A 85 6.59 0.10 -12.46
C ALA A 85 6.30 1.59 -12.15
N PRO A 86 6.64 2.07 -10.94
CA PRO A 86 6.48 3.48 -10.61
C PRO A 86 7.39 4.33 -11.51
N ALA A 87 6.94 5.52 -11.91
CA ALA A 87 7.76 6.45 -12.71
C ALA A 87 9.05 6.86 -11.97
N HIS A 88 8.98 6.93 -10.64
CA HIS A 88 10.09 7.28 -9.76
C HIS A 88 10.35 6.15 -8.76
N PRO A 89 11.12 5.11 -9.11
CA PRO A 89 11.42 4.01 -8.19
C PRO A 89 12.28 4.46 -7.01
N THR A 90 12.99 5.58 -7.14
CA THR A 90 13.77 6.21 -6.06
C THR A 90 13.65 7.72 -6.16
N PHE A 91 13.44 8.40 -5.03
CA PHE A 91 13.31 9.86 -4.99
C PHE A 91 13.69 10.44 -3.61
N PRO A 92 13.97 11.75 -3.49
CA PRO A 92 14.30 12.37 -2.21
C PRO A 92 13.14 12.35 -1.22
N ILE A 93 13.41 12.20 0.09
CA ILE A 93 12.39 12.25 1.17
C ILE A 93 11.62 13.59 1.23
N THR A 94 12.09 14.61 0.51
CA THR A 94 11.49 15.94 0.41
C THR A 94 10.50 16.08 -0.75
N SER A 95 10.24 15.01 -1.50
CA SER A 95 9.42 15.04 -2.72
C SER A 95 8.09 14.29 -2.55
N GLY A 96 7.04 14.78 -3.21
CA GLY A 96 5.78 14.06 -3.33
C GLY A 96 4.91 14.07 -2.08
N LEU A 97 3.74 13.44 -2.20
CA LEU A 97 2.83 13.19 -1.09
C LEU A 97 3.47 12.30 -0.01
N THR A 98 4.41 11.44 -0.40
CA THR A 98 5.23 10.65 0.52
C THR A 98 6.01 11.52 1.50
N SER A 99 6.57 12.66 1.05
CA SER A 99 7.24 13.59 1.96
C SER A 99 6.29 14.14 3.03
N ARG A 100 5.06 14.51 2.62
CA ARG A 100 4.03 14.99 3.55
C ARG A 100 3.67 13.91 4.58
N ALA A 101 3.58 12.65 4.17
CA ALA A 101 3.33 11.52 5.09
C ALA A 101 4.52 11.30 6.04
N ILE A 102 5.76 11.42 5.55
CA ILE A 102 6.97 11.30 6.37
C ILE A 102 7.03 12.41 7.44
N VAL A 103 6.80 13.67 7.05
CA VAL A 103 6.89 14.83 7.95
C VAL A 103 5.78 14.80 9.00
N THR A 104 4.55 14.53 8.58
CA THR A 104 3.39 14.57 9.48
C THR A 104 3.22 13.29 10.29
N LYS A 105 3.86 12.18 9.87
CA LYS A 105 3.68 10.83 10.43
C LYS A 105 2.21 10.38 10.44
N LYS A 106 1.46 10.85 9.43
CA LYS A 106 0.04 10.58 9.26
C LYS A 106 -0.23 10.17 7.82
N ALA A 107 -1.34 9.47 7.63
CA ALA A 107 -1.86 9.22 6.30
C ALA A 107 -2.07 10.54 5.54
N VAL A 108 -1.73 10.53 4.26
CA VAL A 108 -2.01 11.62 3.32
C VAL A 108 -2.94 11.07 2.27
N ASN A 109 -4.21 11.49 2.31
CA ASN A 109 -5.25 11.09 1.37
C ASN A 109 -5.64 12.28 0.51
N VAL A 110 -5.30 12.22 -0.78
CA VAL A 110 -5.56 13.28 -1.76
C VAL A 110 -6.62 12.80 -2.74
N GLY A 111 -7.80 13.42 -2.68
CA GLY A 111 -8.95 13.10 -3.52
C GLY A 111 -8.79 13.49 -4.99
N ASP A 112 -8.02 14.55 -5.29
CA ASP A 112 -7.65 14.91 -6.66
C ASP A 112 -6.19 15.37 -6.76
N VAL A 113 -5.30 14.44 -7.17
CA VAL A 113 -3.86 14.71 -7.30
C VAL A 113 -3.54 15.75 -8.38
N THR A 114 -4.44 15.99 -9.33
CA THR A 114 -4.21 16.99 -10.39
C THR A 114 -4.31 18.43 -9.91
N THR A 115 -4.77 18.60 -8.68
CA THR A 115 -4.88 19.91 -8.02
C THR A 115 -3.89 20.09 -6.87
N ASP A 116 -3.12 19.05 -6.51
CA ASP A 116 -2.15 19.10 -5.42
C ASP A 116 -0.77 19.53 -5.96
N PRO A 117 -0.22 20.67 -5.47
CA PRO A 117 1.05 21.20 -5.98
C PRO A 117 2.27 20.36 -5.58
N ASP A 118 2.14 19.50 -4.57
CA ASP A 118 3.22 18.63 -4.11
C ASP A 118 3.16 17.25 -4.79
N TYR A 119 2.23 17.04 -5.73
CA TYR A 119 2.08 15.75 -6.41
C TYR A 119 3.29 15.45 -7.31
N LEU A 120 4.00 14.36 -6.99
CA LEU A 120 5.00 13.78 -7.87
C LEU A 120 4.32 12.72 -8.74
N THR A 121 4.24 12.95 -10.04
CA THR A 121 3.51 12.06 -10.95
C THR A 121 4.03 10.61 -10.86
N ALA A 122 3.19 9.71 -10.38
CA ALA A 122 3.51 8.28 -10.26
C ALA A 122 3.12 7.52 -11.53
N LEU A 123 1.86 7.68 -11.95
CA LEU A 123 1.29 7.18 -13.20
C LEU A 123 0.43 8.27 -13.84
N ALA A 124 0.47 8.39 -15.17
CA ALA A 124 -0.21 9.50 -15.86
C ALA A 124 -1.74 9.54 -15.67
N SER A 125 -2.36 8.40 -15.33
CA SER A 125 -3.81 8.29 -15.11
C SER A 125 -4.24 8.40 -13.65
N THR A 126 -3.35 8.73 -12.72
CA THR A 126 -3.72 8.91 -11.31
C THR A 126 -4.66 10.09 -11.12
N ARG A 127 -5.76 9.84 -10.40
CA ARG A 127 -6.73 10.85 -10.00
C ARG A 127 -6.79 11.03 -8.50
N SER A 128 -6.67 9.95 -7.72
CA SER A 128 -6.51 10.05 -6.26
C SER A 128 -5.38 9.15 -5.77
N GLU A 129 -4.79 9.51 -4.64
CA GLU A 129 -3.66 8.80 -4.03
C GLU A 129 -3.76 8.86 -2.51
N ILE A 130 -3.48 7.73 -1.86
CA ILE A 130 -3.35 7.65 -0.41
C ILE A 130 -2.00 7.06 -0.03
N ILE A 131 -1.24 7.81 0.76
CA ILE A 131 0.03 7.37 1.34
C ILE A 131 -0.20 7.06 2.82
N ILE A 132 0.11 5.83 3.22
CA ILE A 132 0.06 5.39 4.62
C ILE A 132 1.49 5.18 5.14
N PRO A 133 1.96 5.96 6.13
CA PRO A 133 3.27 5.74 6.72
C PRO A 133 3.27 4.51 7.63
N VAL A 134 4.34 3.72 7.55
CA VAL A 134 4.66 2.65 8.50
C VAL A 134 5.58 3.24 9.57
N LEU A 135 5.09 3.36 10.79
CA LEU A 135 5.85 3.94 11.90
C LEU A 135 6.65 2.89 12.67
N ASP A 136 7.71 3.31 13.34
CA ASP A 136 8.42 2.49 14.32
C ASP A 136 7.57 2.21 15.58
N ASP A 137 8.11 1.38 16.49
CA ASP A 137 7.37 0.94 17.69
C ASP A 137 6.92 2.10 18.60
N VAL A 138 7.65 3.21 18.58
CA VAL A 138 7.41 4.39 19.41
C VAL A 138 6.69 5.52 18.68
N GLY A 139 6.40 5.37 17.38
CA GLY A 139 5.74 6.38 16.54
C GLY A 139 6.62 7.57 16.17
N ASN A 140 7.95 7.49 16.35
CA ASN A 140 8.86 8.61 16.13
C ASN A 140 9.42 8.68 14.72
N CYS A 141 9.59 7.54 14.06
CA CYS A 141 10.19 7.48 12.72
C CYS A 141 9.26 6.76 11.75
N VAL A 142 9.31 7.18 10.49
CA VAL A 142 8.64 6.48 9.38
C VAL A 142 9.68 5.54 8.77
N LEU A 143 9.41 4.24 8.83
CA LEU A 143 10.29 3.17 8.34
C LEU A 143 10.09 2.90 6.84
N GLY A 144 8.85 3.10 6.39
CA GLY A 144 8.42 2.86 5.02
C GLY A 144 7.06 3.49 4.77
N THR A 145 6.56 3.37 3.55
CA THR A 145 5.20 3.79 3.19
C THR A 145 4.49 2.76 2.32
N ILE A 146 3.17 2.68 2.49
CA ILE A 146 2.25 2.05 1.54
C ILE A 146 1.69 3.18 0.68
N ASP A 147 1.83 3.05 -0.63
CA ASP A 147 1.31 4.00 -1.61
C ASP A 147 0.23 3.31 -2.45
N ILE A 148 -0.96 3.91 -2.55
CA ILE A 148 -2.10 3.32 -3.22
C ILE A 148 -2.78 4.37 -4.08
N GLU A 149 -3.06 4.00 -5.32
CA GLU A 149 -3.58 4.93 -6.30
C GLU A 149 -4.92 4.48 -6.90
N SER A 150 -5.72 5.44 -7.36
CA SER A 150 -6.95 5.24 -8.13
C SER A 150 -7.05 6.19 -9.32
N ASP A 151 -7.70 5.73 -10.40
CA ASP A 151 -8.03 6.52 -11.59
C ASP A 151 -9.36 7.26 -11.43
N ARG A 152 -9.98 7.15 -10.25
CA ARG A 152 -11.14 7.94 -9.82
C ARG A 152 -10.69 8.97 -8.79
N THR A 153 -11.34 10.12 -8.78
CA THR A 153 -11.20 11.07 -7.67
C THR A 153 -11.88 10.53 -6.42
N ASP A 154 -11.44 10.99 -5.25
CA ASP A 154 -12.04 10.68 -3.94
C ASP A 154 -12.24 9.18 -3.70
N ALA A 155 -11.30 8.35 -4.16
CA ALA A 155 -11.49 6.89 -4.16
C ALA A 155 -11.32 6.24 -2.79
N PHE A 156 -10.78 6.96 -1.81
CA PHE A 156 -10.45 6.44 -0.48
C PHE A 156 -11.25 7.20 0.58
N ASP A 157 -12.27 6.55 1.14
CA ASP A 157 -13.01 7.11 2.27
C ASP A 157 -12.29 6.86 3.60
N SER A 158 -12.89 7.33 4.70
CA SER A 158 -12.31 7.16 6.03
C SER A 158 -12.20 5.70 6.46
N ALA A 159 -13.16 4.85 6.06
CA ALA A 159 -13.13 3.43 6.40
C ALA A 159 -12.00 2.70 5.65
N THR A 160 -11.79 3.05 4.39
CA THR A 160 -10.64 2.57 3.62
C THR A 160 -9.33 3.02 4.26
N GLN A 161 -9.21 4.31 4.63
CA GLN A 161 -8.01 4.81 5.31
C GLN A 161 -7.73 4.06 6.62
N GLU A 162 -8.72 3.91 7.49
CA GLU A 162 -8.58 3.17 8.77
C GLU A 162 -8.14 1.71 8.56
N ARG A 163 -8.69 1.03 7.54
CA ARG A 163 -8.28 -0.32 7.16
C ARG A 163 -6.81 -0.38 6.75
N LEU A 164 -6.35 0.58 5.95
CA LEU A 164 -4.98 0.62 5.45
C LEU A 164 -3.98 1.01 6.54
N GLU A 165 -4.37 1.89 7.47
CA GLU A 165 -3.59 2.20 8.68
C GLU A 165 -3.40 0.95 9.57
N ALA A 166 -4.43 0.10 9.70
CA ALA A 166 -4.30 -1.19 10.39
C ALA A 166 -3.29 -2.12 9.68
N CYS A 167 -3.27 -2.11 8.34
CA CYS A 167 -2.28 -2.87 7.56
C CYS A 167 -0.86 -2.36 7.79
N ALA A 168 -0.65 -1.04 7.81
CA ALA A 168 0.65 -0.44 8.07
C ALA A 168 1.20 -0.82 9.45
N ASN A 169 0.34 -0.87 10.48
CA ASN A 169 0.72 -1.34 11.81
C ASN A 169 1.21 -2.80 11.79
N ALA A 170 0.55 -3.68 11.05
CA ALA A 170 0.99 -5.08 10.89
C ALA A 170 2.30 -5.20 10.10
N LEU A 171 2.47 -4.37 9.06
CA LEU A 171 3.64 -4.37 8.19
C LEU A 171 4.91 -3.84 8.86
N ARG A 172 4.80 -3.16 10.00
CA ARG A 172 5.97 -2.69 10.78
C ARG A 172 7.04 -3.76 10.96
N ALA A 173 6.64 -5.01 11.20
CA ALA A 173 7.56 -6.14 11.37
C ALA A 173 8.47 -6.43 10.17
N PHE A 174 8.14 -5.91 8.98
CA PHE A 174 8.96 -6.04 7.77
C PHE A 174 10.27 -5.22 7.81
N TRP A 175 10.33 -4.17 8.65
CA TRP A 175 11.50 -3.29 8.77
C TRP A 175 12.31 -3.49 10.04
N ILE A 176 11.70 -4.05 11.08
CA ILE A 176 12.35 -4.19 12.41
C ILE A 176 13.06 -5.54 12.56
N ARG A 177 12.80 -6.50 11.66
CA ARG A 177 13.40 -7.85 11.67
C ARG A 177 14.72 -7.93 10.91
#